data_AF-A0A084SMV6-F1
#
_entry.id   AF-A0A084SMV6-F1
#
_cell.length_a   1.000
_cell.length_b   1.000
_cell.length_c   1.000
_cell.angle_alpha   90.00
_cell.angle_beta   90.00
_cell.angle_gamma   90.00
#
_symmetry.space_group_name_H-M   'P 1'
#
loop_
_entity.id
_entity.type
_entity.pdbx_description
1 polymer ?
#
loop_
_entity_poly.entity_id
_entity_poly.type
_entity_poly.pdbx_seq_one_letter_code
_entity_poly.pdbx_strand_id
1 'polypeptide(L)'
;MTYRKKLLTGLCALLSGVGGAALATDSAPGERPRHELPPSKDGNLVLGLCDGETSLEVKGVKEGEPLSRAQALEVTSQLMQEWRRKNPDARWDVVAQAPTPPPSPRKPSAGKSNQAEGPTASSGAAGMAGKKDANVQTGHTYGAFSERDEALWAASTQAFVEEGNRVFHDADALGSKVAVSCDMCHPDAANTHPETYPKYQVQFGRVALLRDMINWCIENPVRGKPLADDDPKMKAMEAYIYSKRKGVPLEFGKH
;
A
#
# COMPACT_ATOMS: atom_id res chain seq x y z
N MET A 1 64.92 34.85 10.22
CA MET A 1 65.30 33.45 9.91
C MET A 1 64.47 32.97 8.73
N THR A 2 65.11 32.98 7.57
CA THR A 2 64.61 32.52 6.28
C THR A 2 64.67 31.00 6.24
N TYR A 3 63.61 30.29 5.83
CA TYR A 3 63.77 28.94 5.31
C TYR A 3 62.91 28.66 4.07
N ARG A 4 63.61 28.07 3.11
CA ARG A 4 63.34 27.88 1.68
C ARG A 4 62.38 26.71 1.40
N LYS A 5 61.65 26.87 0.28
CA LYS A 5 61.27 25.91 -0.78
C LYS A 5 61.62 24.42 -0.56
N LYS A 6 60.65 23.53 -0.83
CA LYS A 6 60.79 22.45 -1.83
C LYS A 6 59.46 22.18 -2.54
N LEU A 7 59.46 22.36 -3.87
CA LEU A 7 58.59 21.65 -4.79
C LEU A 7 58.93 20.16 -4.72
N LEU A 8 57.93 19.28 -4.76
CA LEU A 8 58.07 17.99 -5.41
C LEU A 8 56.86 17.74 -6.31
N THR A 9 57.17 17.68 -7.59
CA THR A 9 56.38 17.24 -8.72
C THR A 9 56.02 15.76 -8.55
N GLY A 10 54.75 15.41 -8.73
CA GLY A 10 54.27 14.03 -8.79
C GLY A 10 53.23 13.91 -9.90
N LEU A 11 53.72 13.54 -11.09
CA LEU A 11 52.93 13.22 -12.28
C LEU A 11 52.67 11.70 -12.25
N CYS A 12 51.41 11.23 -12.27
CA CYS A 12 51.03 10.03 -13.03
C CYS A 12 49.53 9.68 -12.95
N ALA A 13 49.06 9.18 -14.10
CA ALA A 13 47.93 8.28 -14.35
C ALA A 13 46.51 8.87 -14.41
N LEU A 14 46.19 9.32 -15.61
CA LEU A 14 44.89 9.14 -16.26
C LEU A 14 44.40 7.68 -16.09
N LEU A 15 43.23 7.50 -15.49
CA LEU A 15 42.42 6.29 -15.67
C LEU A 15 41.03 6.70 -16.12
N SER A 16 40.82 6.50 -17.42
CA SER A 16 39.54 6.54 -18.11
C SER A 16 38.60 5.49 -17.51
N GLY A 17 37.69 5.93 -16.65
CA GLY A 17 36.53 5.15 -16.25
C GLY A 17 35.30 5.70 -16.96
N VAL A 18 34.95 5.15 -18.12
CA VAL A 18 33.62 5.32 -18.71
C VAL A 18 32.66 4.49 -17.85
N GLY A 19 32.29 5.05 -16.69
CA GLY A 19 31.21 4.54 -15.87
C GLY A 19 29.90 4.98 -16.51
N GLY A 20 29.26 4.07 -17.25
CA GLY A 20 27.87 4.23 -17.66
C GLY A 20 27.02 4.35 -16.40
N ALA A 21 26.63 5.57 -16.06
CA ALA A 21 25.61 5.85 -15.06
C ALA A 21 24.28 5.31 -15.62
N ALA A 22 23.94 4.06 -15.28
CA ALA A 22 22.56 3.64 -15.28
C ALA A 22 21.87 4.44 -14.17
N LEU A 23 21.17 5.51 -14.57
CA LEU A 23 20.28 6.25 -13.68
C LEU A 23 19.18 5.29 -13.23
N ALA A 24 19.41 4.62 -12.10
CA ALA A 24 18.32 4.21 -11.24
C ALA A 24 17.58 5.50 -10.86
N THR A 25 16.37 5.69 -11.36
CA THR A 25 15.48 6.71 -10.85
C THR A 25 15.02 6.25 -9.47
N ASP A 26 15.87 6.47 -8.46
CA ASP A 26 15.49 6.40 -7.06
C ASP A 26 14.36 7.42 -6.86
N SER A 27 13.14 6.92 -6.73
CA SER A 27 12.03 7.74 -6.24
C SER A 27 12.38 8.19 -4.83
N ALA A 28 12.27 9.49 -4.55
CA ALA A 28 12.58 10.04 -3.24
C ALA A 28 11.72 9.33 -2.15
N PRO A 29 12.26 9.08 -0.95
CA PRO A 29 11.50 8.46 0.14
C PRO A 29 10.26 9.31 0.44
N GLY A 30 9.07 8.74 0.18
CA GLY A 30 7.77 9.39 0.36
C GLY A 30 7.01 9.69 -0.92
N GLU A 31 7.64 9.63 -2.10
CA GLU A 31 6.91 9.78 -3.36
C GLU A 31 6.24 8.46 -3.74
N ARG A 32 4.91 8.49 -3.92
CA ARG A 32 4.16 7.30 -4.32
C ARG A 32 4.54 6.93 -5.76
N PRO A 33 4.72 5.63 -6.07
CA PRO A 33 4.91 5.19 -7.43
C PRO A 33 3.78 5.73 -8.33
N ARG A 34 4.16 6.29 -9.48
CA ARG A 34 3.21 6.74 -10.49
C ARG A 34 3.05 5.65 -11.53
N HIS A 35 1.85 5.51 -12.09
CA HIS A 35 1.66 4.67 -13.27
C HIS A 35 2.47 5.26 -14.42
N GLU A 36 3.20 4.42 -15.14
CA GLU A 36 3.84 4.81 -16.39
C GLU A 36 2.76 4.91 -17.47
N LEU A 37 2.58 6.11 -18.01
CA LEU A 37 1.65 6.36 -19.11
C LEU A 37 2.43 6.60 -20.40
N PRO A 38 1.86 6.26 -21.57
CA PRO A 38 2.47 6.60 -22.84
C PRO A 38 2.75 8.09 -22.93
N PRO A 39 3.91 8.51 -23.47
CA PRO A 39 4.20 9.93 -23.65
C PRO A 39 3.23 10.54 -24.66
N SER A 40 2.72 11.74 -24.37
CA SER A 40 2.02 12.53 -25.38
C SER A 40 3.00 13.01 -26.44
N LYS A 41 2.60 12.87 -27.71
CA LYS A 41 3.39 13.37 -28.84
C LYS A 41 3.34 14.90 -28.95
N ASP A 42 2.25 15.49 -28.49
CA ASP A 42 1.96 16.92 -28.61
C ASP A 42 2.17 17.68 -27.27
N GLY A 43 2.66 17.01 -26.22
CA GLY A 43 2.84 17.58 -24.88
C GLY A 43 1.53 17.81 -24.12
N ASN A 44 0.44 17.15 -24.55
CA ASN A 44 -0.85 17.16 -23.88
C ASN A 44 -0.86 16.21 -22.67
N LEU A 45 -1.83 16.44 -21.79
CA LEU A 45 -2.17 15.58 -20.66
C LEU A 45 -2.58 14.19 -21.16
N VAL A 46 -2.01 13.14 -20.58
CA VAL A 46 -2.42 11.75 -20.81
C VAL A 46 -3.05 11.22 -19.54
N LEU A 47 -4.32 10.81 -19.60
CA LEU A 47 -4.99 10.12 -18.50
C LEU A 47 -5.00 8.62 -18.76
N GLY A 48 -4.65 7.83 -17.75
CA GLY A 48 -4.74 6.38 -17.78
C GLY A 48 -5.64 5.84 -16.67
N LEU A 49 -6.22 4.66 -16.94
CA LEU A 49 -6.89 3.86 -15.92
C LEU A 49 -5.87 3.10 -15.08
N CYS A 50 -6.30 2.64 -13.91
CA CYS A 50 -5.48 1.82 -13.02
C CYS A 50 -5.11 0.44 -13.60
N ASP A 51 -5.67 0.05 -14.75
CA ASP A 51 -5.32 -1.21 -15.42
C ASP A 51 -3.91 -1.20 -16.05
N GLY A 52 -3.28 -0.02 -16.13
CA GLY A 52 -1.94 0.15 -16.72
C GLY A 52 -1.91 0.02 -18.25
N GLU A 53 -3.06 -0.18 -18.90
CA GLU A 53 -3.16 -0.42 -20.35
C GLU A 53 -4.01 0.62 -21.06
N THR A 54 -5.10 1.07 -20.43
CA THR A 54 -6.08 1.95 -21.06
C THR A 54 -5.72 3.40 -20.76
N SER A 55 -5.38 4.17 -21.80
CA SER A 55 -5.01 5.58 -21.67
C SER A 55 -5.51 6.41 -22.86
N LEU A 56 -5.71 7.70 -22.61
CA LEU A 56 -6.21 8.67 -23.59
C LEU A 56 -5.45 9.99 -23.45
N GLU A 57 -4.94 10.49 -24.56
CA GLU A 57 -4.37 11.83 -24.66
C GLU A 57 -5.50 12.88 -24.81
N VAL A 58 -5.50 13.88 -23.93
CA VAL A 58 -6.51 14.95 -23.92
C VAL A 58 -6.02 16.14 -24.72
N LYS A 59 -6.48 16.21 -25.98
CA LYS A 59 -6.08 17.28 -26.90
C LYS A 59 -6.38 18.67 -26.33
N GLY A 60 -5.37 19.54 -26.40
CA GLY A 60 -5.51 20.96 -26.05
C GLY A 60 -5.48 21.25 -24.56
N VAL A 61 -5.10 20.28 -23.73
CA VAL A 61 -4.86 20.45 -22.29
C VAL A 61 -3.46 19.97 -22.00
N LYS A 62 -2.61 20.81 -21.41
CA LYS A 62 -1.24 20.42 -21.06
C LYS A 62 -1.18 19.70 -19.73
N GLU A 63 -0.09 18.97 -19.52
CA GLU A 63 0.20 18.36 -18.22
C GLU A 63 0.18 19.43 -17.10
N GLY A 64 -0.56 19.15 -16.01
CA GLY A 64 -0.75 20.08 -14.89
C GLY A 64 -1.88 21.10 -15.06
N GLU A 65 -2.52 21.21 -16.23
CA GLU A 65 -3.72 22.05 -16.43
C GLU A 65 -5.00 21.29 -16.04
N PRO A 66 -5.95 21.94 -15.36
CA PRO A 66 -7.19 21.30 -14.95
C PRO A 66 -8.13 21.10 -16.15
N LEU A 67 -8.80 19.94 -16.19
CA LEU A 67 -9.92 19.72 -17.10
C LEU A 67 -11.17 20.45 -16.60
N SER A 68 -11.97 20.99 -17.53
CA SER A 68 -13.35 21.34 -17.20
C SER A 68 -14.14 20.08 -16.84
N ARG A 69 -15.21 20.22 -16.03
CA ARG A 69 -16.08 19.08 -15.67
C ARG A 69 -16.60 18.33 -16.90
N ALA A 70 -16.96 19.05 -17.96
CA ALA A 70 -17.45 18.45 -19.21
C ALA A 70 -16.36 17.64 -19.92
N GLN A 71 -15.14 18.19 -20.05
CA GLN A 71 -14.01 17.46 -20.62
C GLN A 71 -13.65 16.23 -19.79
N ALA A 72 -13.63 16.36 -18.46
CA ALA A 72 -13.35 15.25 -17.56
C ALA A 72 -14.37 14.11 -17.72
N LEU A 73 -15.67 14.43 -17.77
CA LEU A 73 -16.72 13.43 -18.00
C LEU A 73 -16.58 12.75 -19.36
N GLU A 74 -16.28 13.50 -20.42
CA GLU A 74 -16.08 12.95 -21.77
C GLU A 74 -14.88 12.00 -21.80
N VAL A 75 -13.72 12.46 -21.34
CA VAL A 75 -12.47 11.68 -21.32
C VAL A 75 -12.62 10.40 -20.49
N THR A 76 -13.15 10.52 -19.27
CA THR A 76 -13.36 9.34 -18.41
C THR A 76 -14.40 8.38 -18.98
N SER A 77 -15.44 8.89 -19.65
CA SER A 77 -16.42 8.04 -20.34
C SER A 77 -15.81 7.27 -21.51
N GLN A 78 -14.91 7.88 -22.28
CA GLN A 78 -14.19 7.20 -23.36
C GLN A 78 -13.26 6.11 -22.82
N LEU A 79 -12.49 6.42 -21.78
CA LEU A 79 -11.62 5.44 -21.11
C LEU A 79 -12.43 4.22 -20.60
N MET A 80 -13.55 4.47 -19.91
CA MET A 80 -14.40 3.40 -19.40
C MET A 80 -15.15 2.64 -20.50
N GLN A 81 -15.43 3.25 -21.65
CA GLN A 81 -15.99 2.57 -22.82
C GLN A 81 -14.96 1.63 -23.45
N GLU A 82 -13.72 2.10 -23.63
CA GLU A 82 -12.64 1.26 -24.14
C GLU A 82 -12.35 0.09 -23.21
N TRP A 83 -12.27 0.35 -21.90
CA TRP A 83 -12.07 -0.69 -20.90
C TRP A 83 -13.19 -1.75 -20.94
N ARG A 84 -14.46 -1.33 -20.98
CA ARG A 84 -15.60 -2.27 -21.10
C ARG A 84 -15.58 -3.07 -22.40
N ARG A 85 -15.15 -2.47 -23.51
CA ARG A 85 -14.98 -3.16 -24.79
C ARG A 85 -13.92 -4.27 -24.70
N LYS A 86 -12.83 -4.02 -23.95
CA LYS A 86 -11.77 -5.02 -23.68
C LYS A 86 -12.19 -6.05 -22.63
N ASN A 87 -13.13 -5.71 -21.74
CA ASN A 87 -13.57 -6.51 -20.60
C ASN A 87 -15.10 -6.75 -20.60
N PRO A 88 -15.66 -7.42 -21.64
CA PRO A 88 -17.12 -7.55 -21.81
C PRO A 88 -17.80 -8.34 -20.69
N ASP A 89 -17.09 -9.26 -20.05
CA ASP A 89 -17.61 -10.11 -18.96
C ASP A 89 -17.42 -9.48 -17.56
N ALA A 90 -16.72 -8.35 -17.47
CA ALA A 90 -16.42 -7.72 -16.18
C ALA A 90 -17.64 -6.97 -15.62
N ARG A 91 -17.92 -7.21 -14.34
CA ARG A 91 -19.05 -6.66 -13.59
C ARG A 91 -18.58 -5.62 -12.56
N TRP A 92 -17.87 -4.60 -13.03
CA TRP A 92 -17.21 -3.59 -12.19
C TRP A 92 -18.18 -2.69 -11.39
N ASP A 93 -19.41 -2.54 -11.88
CA ASP A 93 -20.47 -1.68 -11.33
C ASP A 93 -21.42 -2.42 -10.37
N VAL A 94 -21.20 -3.72 -10.16
CA VAL A 94 -22.01 -4.52 -9.25
C VAL A 94 -21.43 -4.39 -7.85
N VAL A 95 -22.11 -3.63 -6.99
CA VAL A 95 -21.86 -3.67 -5.55
C VAL A 95 -22.32 -5.03 -5.03
N ALA A 96 -21.40 -5.85 -4.52
CA ALA A 96 -21.73 -7.13 -3.92
C ALA A 96 -22.73 -6.93 -2.78
N GLN A 97 -23.92 -7.52 -2.90
CA GLN A 97 -24.81 -7.71 -1.75
C GLN A 97 -24.10 -8.66 -0.77
N ALA A 98 -24.18 -8.35 0.53
CA ALA A 98 -23.45 -9.08 1.57
C ALA A 98 -23.60 -10.61 1.39
N PRO A 99 -22.51 -11.37 1.22
CA PRO A 99 -22.60 -12.82 1.08
C PRO A 99 -23.11 -13.44 2.40
N THR A 100 -24.03 -14.40 2.30
CA THR A 100 -24.36 -15.29 3.42
C THR A 100 -23.09 -15.98 3.91
N PRO A 101 -22.88 -16.11 5.23
CA PRO A 101 -21.61 -16.54 5.80
C PRO A 101 -21.21 -17.94 5.30
N PRO A 102 -19.95 -18.16 4.90
CA PRO A 102 -19.46 -19.48 4.54
C PRO A 102 -19.39 -20.39 5.77
N PRO A 103 -19.59 -21.72 5.62
CA PRO A 103 -19.32 -22.67 6.70
C PRO A 103 -17.83 -22.63 7.09
N SER A 104 -17.56 -22.79 8.38
CA SER A 104 -16.24 -22.60 9.00
C SER A 104 -15.11 -23.38 8.30
N PRO A 105 -13.94 -22.77 8.09
CA PRO A 105 -12.80 -23.46 7.49
C PRO A 105 -12.14 -24.44 8.48
N ARG A 106 -11.79 -25.63 7.98
CA ARG A 106 -10.93 -26.61 8.66
C ARG A 106 -9.49 -26.07 8.79
N LYS A 107 -8.86 -26.47 9.89
CA LYS A 107 -7.51 -26.14 10.35
C LYS A 107 -6.41 -26.44 9.31
N PRO A 108 -5.49 -25.50 8.99
CA PRO A 108 -4.31 -25.79 8.19
C PRO A 108 -3.24 -26.53 9.00
N SER A 109 -2.59 -27.51 8.37
CA SER A 109 -1.40 -28.19 8.88
C SER A 109 -0.15 -27.33 8.73
N ALA A 110 0.74 -27.42 9.70
CA ALA A 110 2.02 -26.71 9.76
C ALA A 110 2.96 -27.10 8.60
N GLY A 111 3.61 -26.09 8.00
CA GLY A 111 4.68 -26.21 7.02
C GLY A 111 5.78 -25.19 7.32
N LYS A 112 7.03 -25.65 7.30
CA LYS A 112 8.20 -24.98 7.88
C LYS A 112 8.65 -23.74 7.11
N SER A 113 9.14 -22.75 7.87
CA SER A 113 9.82 -21.54 7.44
C SER A 113 11.14 -21.81 6.74
N ASN A 114 11.47 -21.02 5.72
CA ASN A 114 12.85 -20.64 5.41
C ASN A 114 12.86 -19.20 4.91
N GLN A 115 13.66 -18.37 5.59
CA GLN A 115 13.88 -16.96 5.28
C GLN A 115 14.78 -16.81 4.05
N ALA A 116 14.45 -15.86 3.19
CA ALA A 116 15.40 -15.09 2.41
C ALA A 116 14.71 -13.78 1.99
N GLU A 117 15.28 -12.64 2.40
CA GLU A 117 14.87 -11.31 1.95
C GLU A 117 15.10 -11.19 0.43
N GLY A 118 14.08 -10.73 -0.30
CA GLY A 118 14.08 -10.61 -1.77
C GLY A 118 13.00 -9.64 -2.25
N PRO A 119 13.14 -9.11 -3.49
CA PRO A 119 12.73 -7.77 -3.90
C PRO A 119 11.21 -7.54 -3.90
N THR A 120 10.81 -6.26 -3.83
CA THR A 120 9.42 -5.80 -3.74
C THR A 120 8.55 -6.28 -4.91
N ALA A 121 7.26 -6.45 -4.64
CA ALA A 121 6.23 -6.98 -5.54
C ALA A 121 6.12 -6.30 -6.93
N SER A 122 6.69 -5.11 -7.12
CA SER A 122 6.75 -4.45 -8.44
C SER A 122 7.65 -5.17 -9.44
N SER A 123 8.59 -6.00 -8.97
CA SER A 123 9.57 -6.68 -9.83
C SER A 123 9.05 -7.97 -10.49
N GLY A 124 7.94 -8.53 -10.01
CA GLY A 124 7.35 -9.76 -10.58
C GLY A 124 6.56 -9.54 -11.88
N ALA A 125 5.94 -8.37 -12.03
CA ALA A 125 5.05 -8.07 -13.17
C ALA A 125 5.80 -8.05 -14.53
N ALA A 126 7.06 -7.60 -14.55
CA ALA A 126 7.85 -7.52 -15.78
C ALA A 126 8.29 -8.90 -16.31
N GLY A 127 8.39 -9.91 -15.44
CA GLY A 127 8.87 -11.25 -15.80
C GLY A 127 7.84 -12.17 -16.46
N MET A 128 6.55 -11.83 -16.38
CA MET A 128 5.46 -12.70 -16.82
C MET A 128 4.87 -12.33 -18.19
N ALA A 129 5.35 -11.25 -18.82
CA ALA A 129 4.94 -10.83 -20.16
C ALA A 129 5.24 -11.86 -21.28
N GLY A 130 6.02 -12.91 -20.99
CA GLY A 130 6.48 -13.90 -21.96
C GLY A 130 5.77 -15.26 -21.99
N LYS A 131 4.79 -15.54 -21.11
CA LYS A 131 4.09 -16.85 -21.09
C LYS A 131 2.60 -16.68 -21.31
N LYS A 132 2.16 -16.87 -22.57
CA LYS A 132 0.76 -16.73 -22.99
C LYS A 132 -0.17 -17.90 -22.60
N ASP A 133 0.34 -18.95 -21.96
CA ASP A 133 -0.42 -20.21 -21.79
C ASP A 133 -0.47 -20.73 -20.34
N ALA A 134 -0.72 -19.84 -19.37
CA ALA A 134 -1.17 -20.27 -18.05
C ALA A 134 -2.34 -19.39 -17.62
N ASN A 135 -3.50 -20.03 -17.48
CA ASN A 135 -4.81 -19.46 -17.19
C ASN A 135 -4.80 -18.19 -16.34
N VAL A 136 -5.39 -17.15 -16.93
CA VAL A 136 -5.94 -15.97 -16.27
C VAL A 136 -6.94 -16.40 -15.20
N GLN A 137 -6.53 -16.45 -13.94
CA GLN A 137 -7.40 -16.37 -12.75
C GLN A 137 -6.58 -15.63 -11.69
N THR A 138 -6.96 -14.46 -11.17
CA THR A 138 -7.97 -14.29 -10.10
C THR A 138 -8.47 -12.83 -9.95
N GLY A 139 -8.60 -12.05 -11.04
CA GLY A 139 -9.29 -10.74 -10.98
C GLY A 139 -8.47 -9.58 -10.41
N HIS A 140 -7.15 -9.64 -10.50
CA HIS A 140 -6.29 -8.51 -10.15
C HIS A 140 -6.29 -7.45 -11.25
N THR A 141 -6.63 -6.20 -10.89
CA THR A 141 -6.74 -5.07 -11.83
C THR A 141 -5.40 -4.67 -12.46
N TYR A 142 -4.27 -5.10 -11.90
CA TYR A 142 -2.92 -4.63 -12.25
C TYR A 142 -2.05 -5.66 -12.99
N GLY A 143 -2.66 -6.69 -13.61
CA GLY A 143 -1.97 -7.65 -14.47
C GLY A 143 -2.08 -9.12 -14.03
N ALA A 144 -1.31 -9.97 -14.71
CA ALA A 144 -1.22 -11.40 -14.39
C ALA A 144 -0.10 -11.66 -13.37
N PHE A 145 -0.43 -12.42 -12.32
CA PHE A 145 0.47 -12.72 -11.22
C PHE A 145 0.63 -14.23 -11.05
N SER A 146 1.80 -14.66 -10.58
CA SER A 146 2.09 -16.06 -10.33
C SER A 146 1.69 -16.47 -8.91
N GLU A 147 1.54 -17.77 -8.67
CA GLU A 147 1.32 -18.33 -7.32
C GLU A 147 2.43 -17.88 -6.33
N ARG A 148 3.65 -17.70 -6.84
CA ARG A 148 4.77 -17.18 -6.04
C ARG A 148 4.51 -15.74 -5.58
N ASP A 149 3.92 -14.91 -6.43
CA ASP A 149 3.61 -13.51 -6.09
C ASP A 149 2.53 -13.46 -5.02
N GLU A 150 1.45 -14.24 -5.19
CA GLU A 150 0.38 -14.35 -4.18
C GLU A 150 0.92 -14.83 -2.83
N ALA A 151 1.79 -15.84 -2.83
CA ALA A 151 2.43 -16.33 -1.61
C ALA A 151 3.31 -15.25 -0.94
N LEU A 152 4.05 -14.46 -1.72
CA LEU A 152 4.84 -13.34 -1.22
C LEU A 152 3.96 -12.26 -0.58
N TRP A 153 2.82 -11.93 -1.19
CA TRP A 153 1.91 -10.92 -0.64
C TRP A 153 1.23 -11.40 0.64
N ALA A 154 0.83 -12.67 0.69
CA ALA A 154 0.27 -13.27 1.90
C ALA A 154 1.31 -13.23 3.04
N ALA A 155 2.55 -13.61 2.75
CA ALA A 155 3.64 -13.55 3.73
C ALA A 155 3.92 -12.12 4.20
N SER A 156 3.94 -11.15 3.28
CA SER A 156 4.16 -9.73 3.57
C SER A 156 3.02 -9.15 4.42
N THR A 157 1.78 -9.52 4.11
CA THR A 157 0.60 -9.14 4.92
C THR A 157 0.69 -9.72 6.32
N GLN A 158 1.07 -10.99 6.44
CA GLN A 158 1.23 -11.66 7.72
C GLN A 158 2.35 -11.03 8.57
N ALA A 159 3.51 -10.71 7.97
CA ALA A 159 4.60 -10.03 8.66
C ALA A 159 4.16 -8.65 9.19
N PHE A 160 3.33 -7.93 8.42
CA PHE A 160 2.79 -6.64 8.85
C PHE A 160 1.81 -6.76 10.03
N VAL A 161 0.97 -7.80 10.03
CA VAL A 161 0.09 -8.16 11.15
C VAL A 161 0.90 -8.56 12.39
N GLU A 162 2.01 -9.27 12.21
CA GLU A 162 2.91 -9.66 13.30
C GLU A 162 3.61 -8.46 13.95
N GLU A 163 4.01 -7.48 13.16
CA GLU A 163 4.51 -6.20 13.71
C GLU A 163 3.42 -5.47 14.50
N GLY A 164 2.19 -5.46 14.01
CA GLY A 164 1.05 -4.92 14.75
C GLY A 164 0.80 -5.66 16.06
N ASN A 165 0.88 -6.99 16.04
CA ASN A 165 0.77 -7.82 17.23
C ASN A 165 1.87 -7.48 18.24
N ARG A 166 3.12 -7.32 17.80
CA ARG A 166 4.25 -6.95 18.66
C ARG A 166 3.99 -5.62 19.36
N VAL A 167 3.61 -4.57 18.62
CA VAL A 167 3.33 -3.25 19.20
C VAL A 167 2.11 -3.28 20.14
N PHE A 168 1.08 -4.07 19.81
CA PHE A 168 -0.14 -4.16 20.60
C PHE A 168 0.08 -4.79 21.99
N HIS A 169 1.04 -5.71 22.12
CA HIS A 169 1.34 -6.46 23.35
C HIS A 169 2.56 -5.95 24.13
N ASP A 170 3.20 -4.88 23.66
CA ASP A 170 4.44 -4.39 24.25
C ASP A 170 4.33 -2.90 24.57
N ALA A 171 4.34 -2.59 25.87
CA ALA A 171 4.13 -1.23 26.36
C ALA A 171 5.23 -0.26 25.88
N ASP A 172 6.48 -0.72 25.78
CA ASP A 172 7.60 0.10 25.35
C ASP A 172 7.53 0.40 23.84
N ALA A 173 7.22 -0.61 23.02
CA ALA A 173 7.01 -0.47 21.58
C ALA A 173 5.84 0.46 21.25
N LEU A 174 4.77 0.39 22.03
CA LEU A 174 3.61 1.28 21.94
C LEU A 174 3.98 2.73 22.33
N GLY A 175 4.99 2.91 23.19
CA GLY A 175 5.37 4.21 23.74
C GLY A 175 4.59 4.60 24.99
N SER A 176 4.20 3.60 25.79
CA SER A 176 3.52 3.77 27.07
C SER A 176 4.40 4.50 28.08
N LYS A 177 3.79 5.38 28.87
CA LYS A 177 4.49 6.04 30.00
C LYS A 177 4.16 5.41 31.35
N VAL A 178 3.25 4.44 31.36
CA VAL A 178 2.72 3.82 32.58
C VAL A 178 2.77 2.29 32.51
N ALA A 179 3.58 1.74 31.61
CA ALA A 179 3.75 0.30 31.38
C ALA A 179 2.44 -0.46 31.04
N VAL A 180 1.41 0.25 30.57
CA VAL A 180 0.16 -0.34 30.05
C VAL A 180 0.28 -0.54 28.55
N SER A 181 0.01 -1.76 28.08
CA SER A 181 -0.16 -2.12 26.67
C SER A 181 -1.65 -2.38 26.35
N CYS A 182 -1.99 -2.46 25.07
CA CYS A 182 -3.39 -2.58 24.62
C CYS A 182 -4.02 -3.91 25.05
N ASP A 183 -3.26 -5.00 25.00
CA ASP A 183 -3.71 -6.36 25.33
C ASP A 183 -4.12 -6.55 26.79
N MET A 184 -3.58 -5.73 27.71
CA MET A 184 -3.97 -5.74 29.12
C MET A 184 -5.46 -5.37 29.33
N CYS A 185 -6.07 -4.63 28.40
CA CYS A 185 -7.52 -4.32 28.41
C CYS A 185 -8.27 -5.05 27.28
N HIS A 186 -7.62 -5.26 26.14
CA HIS A 186 -8.19 -5.84 24.93
C HIS A 186 -7.40 -7.09 24.53
N PRO A 187 -7.47 -8.20 25.28
CA PRO A 187 -6.71 -9.41 24.97
C PRO A 187 -7.04 -9.87 23.56
N ASP A 188 -6.03 -10.13 22.73
CA ASP A 188 -6.20 -10.52 21.33
C ASP A 188 -7.05 -9.53 20.49
N ALA A 189 -6.98 -8.23 20.80
CA ALA A 189 -7.83 -7.18 20.23
C ALA A 189 -9.34 -7.37 20.45
N ALA A 190 -9.73 -8.13 21.49
CA ALA A 190 -11.13 -8.33 21.83
C ALA A 190 -11.85 -7.01 22.11
N ASN A 191 -13.14 -6.95 21.75
CA ASN A 191 -14.02 -5.80 21.98
C ASN A 191 -13.57 -4.47 21.33
N THR A 192 -12.70 -4.53 20.30
CA THR A 192 -12.28 -3.33 19.53
C THR A 192 -13.22 -3.01 18.37
N HIS A 193 -13.91 -4.03 17.83
CA HIS A 193 -14.94 -3.94 16.79
C HIS A 193 -14.58 -3.05 15.57
N PRO A 194 -13.41 -3.25 14.92
CA PRO A 194 -13.01 -2.52 13.72
C PRO A 194 -14.05 -2.55 12.59
N GLU A 195 -14.82 -3.65 12.47
CA GLU A 195 -15.85 -3.82 11.44
C GLU A 195 -17.02 -2.81 11.53
N THR A 196 -17.13 -2.11 12.66
CA THR A 196 -18.20 -1.12 12.91
C THR A 196 -17.80 0.31 12.56
N TYR A 197 -16.52 0.55 12.26
CA TYR A 197 -16.03 1.88 11.89
C TYR A 197 -16.23 2.16 10.38
N PRO A 198 -16.44 3.41 9.97
CA PRO A 198 -16.63 4.62 10.79
C PRO A 198 -17.91 4.57 11.62
N LYS A 199 -17.87 5.10 12.85
CA LYS A 199 -19.06 5.26 13.70
C LYS A 199 -19.00 6.51 14.53
N TYR A 200 -20.17 6.99 14.97
CA TYR A 200 -20.22 8.01 16.00
C TYR A 200 -19.56 7.48 17.26
N GLN A 201 -18.78 8.31 17.94
CA GLN A 201 -18.18 7.93 19.21
C GLN A 201 -18.51 9.01 20.22
N VAL A 202 -19.20 8.61 21.28
CA VAL A 202 -19.70 9.54 22.29
C VAL A 202 -18.55 10.27 22.99
N GLN A 203 -17.39 9.63 23.13
CA GLN A 203 -16.16 10.20 23.68
C GLN A 203 -15.62 11.38 22.85
N PHE A 204 -15.87 11.40 21.54
CA PHE A 204 -15.42 12.46 20.65
C PHE A 204 -16.54 13.45 20.27
N GLY A 205 -17.81 13.09 20.46
CA GLY A 205 -18.94 13.90 19.99
C GLY A 205 -18.99 14.03 18.45
N ARG A 206 -18.36 13.11 17.72
CA ARG A 206 -18.30 13.07 16.26
C ARG A 206 -18.16 11.65 15.74
N VAL A 207 -18.32 11.49 14.44
CA VAL A 207 -17.88 10.27 13.74
C VAL A 207 -16.36 10.16 13.81
N ALA A 208 -15.90 8.96 14.10
CA ALA A 208 -14.49 8.63 14.19
C ALA A 208 -14.15 7.38 13.37
N LEU A 209 -12.90 7.32 12.95
CA LEU A 209 -12.27 6.14 12.36
C LEU A 209 -11.63 5.28 13.45
N LEU A 210 -11.24 4.07 13.08
CA LEU A 210 -10.55 3.16 14.01
C LEU A 210 -9.28 3.79 14.58
N ARG A 211 -8.48 4.48 13.74
CA ARG A 211 -7.25 5.16 14.16
C ARG A 211 -7.47 6.29 15.15
N ASP A 212 -8.59 7.02 15.05
CA ASP A 212 -8.97 8.02 16.07
C ASP A 212 -9.10 7.33 17.44
N MET A 213 -9.75 6.16 17.50
CA MET A 213 -9.92 5.41 18.74
C MET A 213 -8.61 4.81 19.23
N ILE A 214 -7.75 4.31 18.34
CA ILE A 214 -6.41 3.83 18.70
C ILE A 214 -5.61 4.96 19.39
N ASN A 215 -5.56 6.16 18.79
CA ASN A 215 -4.87 7.30 19.38
C ASN A 215 -5.50 7.74 20.71
N TRP A 216 -6.82 7.73 20.83
CA TRP A 216 -7.47 8.01 22.11
C TRP A 216 -7.09 7.01 23.21
N CYS A 217 -6.96 5.72 22.89
CA CYS A 217 -6.41 4.72 23.81
C CYS A 217 -4.93 4.99 24.15
N ILE A 218 -4.13 5.44 23.19
CA ILE A 218 -2.72 5.79 23.44
C ILE A 218 -2.61 6.98 24.41
N GLU A 219 -3.43 8.00 24.23
CA GLU A 219 -3.38 9.23 25.04
C GLU A 219 -3.93 9.03 26.45
N ASN A 220 -5.05 8.29 26.58
CA ASN A 220 -5.82 8.26 27.82
C ASN A 220 -5.36 7.15 28.77
N PRO A 221 -5.60 5.86 28.52
CA PRO A 221 -5.10 4.80 29.41
C PRO A 221 -3.57 4.61 29.36
N VAL A 222 -2.95 4.70 28.18
CA VAL A 222 -1.51 4.41 27.99
C VAL A 222 -0.60 5.61 28.29
N ARG A 223 -1.15 6.83 28.32
CA ARG A 223 -0.44 8.10 28.57
C ARG A 223 0.72 8.38 27.60
N GLY A 224 0.68 7.74 26.43
CA GLY A 224 1.65 7.88 25.36
C GLY A 224 1.52 9.20 24.59
N LYS A 225 2.22 9.28 23.45
CA LYS A 225 2.02 10.35 22.46
C LYS A 225 1.22 9.78 21.29
N PRO A 226 0.26 10.54 20.72
CA PRO A 226 -0.42 10.13 19.49
C PRO A 226 0.57 9.77 18.39
N LEU A 227 0.24 8.74 17.62
CA LEU A 227 0.95 8.38 16.41
C LEU A 227 0.37 9.13 15.22
N ALA A 228 1.21 9.45 14.25
CA ALA A 228 0.74 10.00 12.97
C ALA A 228 -0.06 8.94 12.20
N ASP A 229 -1.00 9.37 11.34
CA ASP A 229 -1.82 8.46 10.54
C ASP A 229 -1.00 7.59 9.58
N ASP A 230 0.18 8.08 9.17
CA ASP A 230 1.10 7.37 8.30
C ASP A 230 2.19 6.59 9.04
N ASP A 231 2.25 6.70 10.38
CA ASP A 231 3.20 5.99 11.23
C ASP A 231 3.10 4.46 10.98
N PRO A 232 4.23 3.78 10.70
CA PRO A 232 4.24 2.34 10.47
C PRO A 232 3.58 1.53 11.60
N LYS A 233 3.75 1.95 12.87
CA LYS A 233 3.15 1.27 14.03
C LYS A 233 1.64 1.41 14.05
N MET A 234 1.11 2.60 13.73
CA MET A 234 -0.33 2.84 13.65
C MET A 234 -0.98 1.93 12.61
N LYS A 235 -0.41 1.89 11.40
CA LYS A 235 -0.91 1.05 10.30
C LYS A 235 -0.78 -0.45 10.62
N ALA A 236 0.32 -0.87 11.24
CA ALA A 236 0.51 -2.27 11.63
C ALA A 236 -0.48 -2.70 12.71
N MET A 237 -0.70 -1.88 13.74
CA MET A 237 -1.72 -2.15 14.78
C MET A 237 -3.13 -2.22 14.20
N GLU A 238 -3.48 -1.31 13.29
CA GLU A 238 -4.76 -1.36 12.58
C GLU A 238 -4.92 -2.68 11.81
N ALA A 239 -3.91 -3.10 11.05
CA ALA A 239 -3.91 -4.37 10.34
C ALA A 239 -4.06 -5.57 11.30
N TYR A 240 -3.37 -5.56 12.44
CA TYR A 240 -3.51 -6.57 13.48
C TYR A 240 -4.95 -6.63 14.00
N ILE A 241 -5.54 -5.49 14.38
CA ILE A 241 -6.92 -5.43 14.89
C ILE A 241 -7.92 -5.99 13.87
N TYR A 242 -7.79 -5.63 12.59
CA TYR A 242 -8.61 -6.23 11.52
C TYR A 242 -8.41 -7.73 11.39
N SER A 243 -7.18 -8.23 11.49
CA SER A 243 -6.87 -9.66 11.34
C SER A 243 -7.63 -10.52 12.37
N LYS A 244 -7.85 -9.99 13.58
CA LYS A 244 -8.56 -10.67 14.67
C LYS A 244 -10.09 -10.69 14.47
N ARG A 245 -10.61 -9.97 13.47
CA ARG A 245 -12.02 -9.94 13.07
C ARG A 245 -12.27 -10.48 11.67
N LYS A 246 -11.30 -11.21 11.11
CA LYS A 246 -11.46 -11.84 9.79
C LYS A 246 -12.71 -12.71 9.75
N GLY A 247 -13.56 -12.46 8.75
CA GLY A 247 -14.83 -13.18 8.55
C GLY A 247 -16.05 -12.55 9.21
N VAL A 248 -15.89 -11.48 10.00
CA VAL A 248 -17.01 -10.70 10.51
C VAL A 248 -17.50 -9.71 9.43
N PRO A 249 -18.80 -9.65 9.13
CA PRO A 249 -19.34 -8.67 8.19
C PRO A 249 -19.06 -7.23 8.61
N LEU A 250 -18.73 -6.37 7.65
CA LEU A 250 -18.64 -4.92 7.89
C LEU A 250 -20.04 -4.36 8.14
N GLU A 251 -20.19 -3.64 9.25
CA GLU A 251 -21.45 -3.03 9.71
C GLU A 251 -21.16 -1.61 10.20
N PHE A 252 -20.74 -0.72 9.29
CA PHE A 252 -20.36 0.65 9.63
C PHE A 252 -21.49 1.41 10.36
N GLY A 253 -21.11 2.24 11.33
CA GLY A 253 -22.05 3.04 12.13
C GLY A 253 -22.70 2.29 13.30
N LYS A 254 -22.54 0.96 13.38
CA LYS A 254 -23.05 0.15 14.49
C LYS A 254 -22.35 0.48 15.80
N HIS A 255 -23.12 0.56 16.88
CA HIS A 255 -22.62 0.80 18.24
C HIS A 255 -22.71 -0.48 19.08
#